data_AF-A0A251V7B8-F1
#
_entry.id   AF-A0A251V7B8-F1
#
_cell.length_a   1.000
_cell.length_b   1.000
_cell.length_c   1.000
_cell.angle_alpha   90.00
_cell.angle_beta   90.00
_cell.angle_gamma   90.00
#
_symmetry.space_group_name_H-M   'P 1'
#
loop_
_entity.id
_entity.type
_entity.pdbx_description
1 polymer ?
#
loop_
_entity_poly.entity_id
_entity_poly.type
_entity_poly.pdbx_seq_one_letter_code
_entity_poly.pdbx_strand_id
1 'polypeptide(L)'
;MIAAANQDLWQGGAACGKNFRVTCTGATNQGVPHPCTETPTVTVMITDFCPPPGCKGDLDLSHEAFSTIADPRAGGIKISYQQYVSNYLFYIFVFFNNIFSLFHNNMFILFVH
;
A
#
# COMPACT_ATOMS: atom_id res chain seq x y z
N MET A 1 6.67 -8.36 0.44
CA MET A 1 5.79 -8.72 1.57
C MET A 1 4.33 -8.50 1.21
N ILE A 2 3.40 -9.13 1.94
CA ILE A 2 1.97 -9.12 1.64
C ILE A 2 1.12 -8.67 2.85
N ALA A 3 -0.13 -8.28 2.57
CA ALA A 3 -1.14 -7.96 3.57
C ALA A 3 -2.56 -8.31 3.08
N ALA A 4 -3.48 -8.50 4.03
CA ALA A 4 -4.91 -8.58 3.78
C ALA A 4 -5.58 -7.24 4.11
N ALA A 5 -6.57 -6.84 3.31
CA ALA A 5 -7.29 -5.59 3.49
C ALA A 5 -8.64 -5.82 4.17
N ASN A 6 -9.07 -4.87 5.02
CA ASN A 6 -10.44 -4.87 5.56
C ASN A 6 -11.49 -4.59 4.46
N GLN A 7 -12.77 -4.67 4.82
CA GLN A 7 -13.90 -4.44 3.89
C GLN A 7 -13.79 -3.09 3.16
N ASP A 8 -13.45 -2.03 3.89
CA ASP A 8 -13.43 -0.66 3.36
C ASP A 8 -12.28 -0.43 2.38
N LEU A 9 -11.11 -1.02 2.65
CA LEU A 9 -9.97 -0.91 1.75
C LEU A 9 -10.04 -1.91 0.60
N TRP A 10 -10.58 -3.11 0.83
CA TRP A 10 -10.69 -4.18 -0.17
C TRP A 10 -11.46 -3.74 -1.42
N GLN A 11 -12.51 -2.93 -1.25
CA GLN A 11 -13.31 -2.35 -2.34
C GLN A 11 -13.77 -3.41 -3.36
N GLY A 12 -14.29 -4.54 -2.87
CA GLY A 12 -14.74 -5.66 -3.72
C GLY A 12 -13.63 -6.33 -4.54
N GLY A 13 -12.36 -6.20 -4.13
CA GLY A 13 -11.20 -6.75 -4.82
C GLY A 13 -10.39 -5.73 -5.60
N ALA A 14 -10.85 -4.48 -5.69
CA ALA A 14 -10.13 -3.41 -6.39
C ALA A 14 -8.79 -3.05 -5.74
N ALA A 15 -8.54 -3.44 -4.48
CA ALA A 15 -7.24 -3.29 -3.83
C ALA A 15 -6.25 -4.42 -4.14
N CYS A 16 -6.71 -5.59 -4.60
CA CYS A 16 -5.86 -6.74 -4.87
C CYS A 16 -4.77 -6.41 -5.91
N GLY A 17 -3.53 -6.82 -5.63
CA GLY A 17 -2.36 -6.56 -6.47
C GLY A 17 -1.79 -5.15 -6.36
N LYS A 18 -2.44 -4.23 -5.64
CA LYS A 18 -1.89 -2.89 -5.39
C LYS A 18 -0.86 -2.94 -4.27
N ASN A 19 0.20 -2.15 -4.44
CA ASN A 19 1.22 -1.96 -3.42
C ASN A 19 0.86 -0.77 -2.54
N PHE A 20 1.08 -0.92 -1.24
CA PHE A 20 0.93 0.12 -0.24
C PHE A 20 2.22 0.29 0.54
N ARG A 21 2.62 1.53 0.75
CA ARG A 21 3.67 1.89 1.69
C ARG A 21 3.01 2.09 3.05
N VAL A 22 3.37 1.23 4.00
CA VAL A 22 2.81 1.20 5.36
C VAL A 22 3.88 1.62 6.33
N THR A 23 3.55 2.56 7.21
CA THR A 23 4.45 3.13 8.20
C THR A 23 3.87 2.96 9.60
N CYS A 24 4.64 2.38 10.52
CA CYS A 24 4.32 2.35 11.95
C CYS A 24 4.41 3.76 12.53
N THR A 25 3.34 4.21 13.20
CA THR A 25 3.24 5.54 13.81
C THR A 25 3.14 5.50 15.33
N GLY A 26 2.91 4.34 15.93
CA GLY A 26 2.97 4.18 17.38
C GLY A 26 2.21 2.95 17.91
N ALA A 27 2.06 2.92 19.23
CA ALA A 27 1.38 1.84 19.93
C ALA A 27 -0.15 1.94 19.91
N THR A 28 -0.81 0.79 19.92
CA THR A 28 -2.24 0.65 20.24
C THR A 28 -2.47 0.24 21.70
N ASN A 29 -1.49 -0.42 22.33
CA ASN A 29 -1.60 -1.01 23.66
C ASN A 29 -0.53 -0.46 24.62
N GLN A 30 -0.79 -0.53 25.93
CA GLN A 30 0.16 -0.07 26.97
C GLN A 30 1.31 -1.06 27.24
N GLY A 31 1.21 -2.31 26.78
CA GLY A 31 2.21 -3.35 27.05
C GLY A 31 3.53 -3.18 26.30
N VAL A 32 3.51 -2.49 25.15
CA VAL A 32 4.70 -2.16 24.35
C VAL A 32 4.62 -0.69 23.94
N PRO A 33 5.18 0.25 24.73
CA PRO A 33 4.99 1.69 24.52
C PRO A 33 5.67 2.23 23.25
N HIS A 34 6.77 1.59 22.82
CA HIS A 34 7.50 1.96 21.60
C HIS A 34 7.66 0.73 20.70
N PRO A 35 6.61 0.35 19.96
CA PRO A 35 6.63 -0.88 19.18
C PRO A 35 7.34 -0.70 17.84
N CYS A 36 7.42 0.51 17.30
CA CYS A 36 8.00 0.73 15.97
C CYS A 36 9.52 0.53 15.95
N THR A 37 10.05 -0.01 14.86
CA THR A 37 11.49 -0.15 14.63
C THR A 37 12.13 1.17 14.17
N GLU A 38 13.46 1.20 14.07
CA GLU A 38 14.22 2.35 13.53
C GLU A 38 13.86 2.66 12.07
N THR A 39 13.48 1.63 11.30
CA THR A 39 12.99 1.74 9.93
C THR A 39 11.51 1.35 9.87
N PRO A 40 10.60 2.23 10.30
CA PRO A 40 9.21 1.87 10.57
C PRO A 40 8.36 1.76 9.31
N THR A 41 8.94 1.60 8.12
CA THR A 41 8.22 1.65 6.85
C THR A 41 8.49 0.44 5.98
N VAL A 42 7.43 -0.11 5.40
CA VAL A 42 7.47 -1.29 4.56
C VAL A 42 6.52 -1.16 3.38
N THR A 43 6.87 -1.76 2.24
CA THR A 43 5.96 -1.88 1.10
C THR A 43 5.35 -3.27 1.09
N VAL A 44 4.02 -3.33 1.07
CA VAL A 44 3.24 -4.58 1.03
C VAL A 44 2.31 -4.57 -0.18
N MET A 45 2.07 -5.74 -0.75
CA MET A 45 1.03 -5.95 -1.74
C MET A 45 -0.23 -6.51 -1.08
N ILE A 46 -1.39 -5.98 -1.43
CA ILE A 46 -2.66 -6.56 -0.97
C ILE A 46 -2.94 -7.82 -1.77
N THR A 47 -3.06 -8.96 -1.09
CA THR A 47 -3.31 -10.26 -1.74
C THR A 47 -4.55 -10.97 -1.24
N ASP A 48 -5.13 -10.51 -0.13
CA ASP A 48 -6.25 -11.19 0.50
C ASP A 48 -7.26 -10.20 1.10
N PHE A 49 -8.46 -10.70 1.35
CA PHE A 49 -9.54 -10.00 2.03
C PHE A 49 -9.68 -10.51 3.46
N CYS A 50 -9.78 -9.58 4.39
CA CYS A 50 -9.94 -9.87 5.80
C CYS A 50 -11.36 -9.49 6.27
N PRO A 51 -12.29 -10.47 6.36
CA PRO A 51 -13.66 -10.21 6.77
C PRO A 51 -13.78 -9.91 8.28
N PRO A 52 -14.79 -9.12 8.71
CA PRO A 52 -15.15 -9.01 10.13
C PRO A 52 -15.59 -10.37 10.70
N PRO A 53 -15.26 -10.72 11.96
CA PRO A 53 -14.52 -9.94 12.96
C PRO A 53 -12.99 -10.15 12.91
N GLY A 54 -12.46 -10.81 11.87
CA GLY A 54 -11.07 -11.23 11.77
C GLY A 54 -10.07 -10.06 11.76
N CYS A 55 -10.40 -8.96 11.09
CA CYS A 55 -9.58 -7.75 11.09
C CYS A 55 -9.98 -6.76 12.18
N LYS A 56 -9.02 -6.40 13.02
CA LYS A 56 -9.15 -5.35 14.05
C LYS A 56 -8.78 -3.96 13.54
N GLY A 57 -8.21 -3.86 12.34
CA GLY A 57 -7.78 -2.62 11.72
C GLY A 57 -7.87 -2.69 10.19
N ASP A 58 -7.23 -1.73 9.52
CA ASP A 58 -7.35 -1.57 8.07
C ASP A 58 -6.59 -2.63 7.27
N LEU A 59 -5.43 -3.04 7.79
CA LEU A 59 -4.52 -3.99 7.17
C LEU A 59 -4.11 -5.06 8.17
N ASP A 60 -4.18 -6.32 7.74
CA ASP A 60 -3.53 -7.45 8.41
C ASP A 60 -2.22 -7.77 7.69
N LEU A 61 -1.10 -7.40 8.30
CA LEU A 61 0.21 -7.56 7.71
C LEU A 61 0.71 -8.99 7.93
N SER A 62 1.34 -9.58 6.90
CA SER A 62 2.12 -10.80 7.11
C SER A 62 3.15 -10.62 8.24
N HIS A 63 3.45 -11.71 8.95
CA HIS A 63 4.40 -11.68 10.07
C HIS A 63 5.75 -11.04 9.69
N GLU A 64 6.25 -11.33 8.48
CA GLU A 64 7.46 -10.73 7.93
C GLU A 64 7.35 -9.19 7.82
N ALA A 65 6.27 -8.67 7.23
CA ALA A 65 6.03 -7.23 7.13
C ALA A 65 5.89 -6.57 8.50
N PHE A 66 5.13 -7.19 9.40
CA PHE A 66 4.91 -6.67 10.73
C PHE A 66 6.24 -6.56 11.48
N SER A 67 7.03 -7.65 11.52
CA SER A 67 8.33 -7.70 12.20
C SER A 67 9.38 -6.73 11.65
N THR A 68 9.20 -6.27 10.41
CA THR A 68 10.07 -5.26 9.79
C THR A 68 9.85 -3.87 10.39
N ILE A 69 8.59 -3.51 10.65
CA ILE A 69 8.22 -2.15 11.08
C ILE A 69 7.91 -2.04 12.56
N ALA A 70 7.65 -3.16 13.24
CA ALA A 70 7.33 -3.17 14.66
C ALA A 70 7.64 -4.49 15.39
N ASP A 71 7.72 -4.42 16.71
CA ASP A 71 7.84 -5.56 17.62
C ASP A 71 6.60 -6.45 17.57
N PRO A 72 6.71 -7.72 17.13
CA PRO A 72 5.58 -8.67 17.05
C PRO A 72 4.82 -8.85 18.38
N ARG A 73 5.47 -8.62 19.52
CA ARG A 73 4.85 -8.71 20.85
C ARG A 73 3.78 -7.65 21.11
N ALA A 74 3.79 -6.55 20.34
CA ALA A 74 2.78 -5.50 20.46
C ALA A 74 1.37 -6.00 20.08
N GLY A 75 1.28 -7.02 19.21
CA GLY A 75 0.03 -7.60 18.72
C GLY A 75 -0.83 -6.67 17.85
N GLY A 76 -0.48 -5.39 17.77
CA GLY A 76 -1.11 -4.36 16.97
C GLY A 76 -0.35 -3.05 17.11
N ILE A 77 -0.42 -2.22 16.07
CA ILE A 77 0.25 -0.92 15.99
C ILE A 77 -0.65 0.07 15.27
N LYS A 78 -0.44 1.37 15.52
CA LYS A 78 -1.00 2.42 14.68
C LYS A 78 -0.16 2.51 13.41
N ILE A 79 -0.84 2.61 12.28
CA ILE A 79 -0.20 2.70 10.98
C ILE A 79 -0.72 3.91 10.20
N SER A 80 0.12 4.43 9.34
CA SER A 80 -0.27 5.27 8.20
C SER A 80 0.06 4.50 6.93
N TYR A 81 -0.79 4.55 5.92
CA TYR A 81 -0.55 3.87 4.66
C TYR A 81 -0.99 4.72 3.48
N GLN A 82 -0.29 4.54 2.36
CA GLN A 82 -0.60 5.19 1.09
C GLN A 82 -0.30 4.23 -0.05
N GLN A 83 -1.11 4.28 -1.11
CA GLN A 83 -0.86 3.48 -2.29
C GLN A 83 0.48 3.88 -2.92
N TYR A 84 1.36 2.89 -3.10
CA TYR A 84 2.65 3.06 -3.75
C TYR A 84 2.50 2.75 -5.24
N VAL A 85 2.41 3.81 -6.04
CA VAL A 85 2.46 3.70 -7.50
C VAL A 85 3.91 3.90 -7.92
N SER A 86 4.55 2.86 -8.43
CA SER A 86 5.89 2.99 -8.98
C SER A 86 5.84 3.95 -10.16
N ASN A 87 6.54 5.08 -10.04
CA ASN A 87 6.64 6.10 -11.09
C ASN A 87 7.18 5.52 -12.40
N TYR A 88 7.83 4.34 -12.39
CA TYR A 88 8.33 3.68 -13.60
C TYR A 88 7.20 3.36 -14.61
N LEU A 89 6.03 2.93 -14.14
CA LEU A 89 4.88 2.69 -15.03
C LEU A 89 4.29 4.01 -15.55
N PHE A 90 4.33 5.06 -14.73
CA PHE A 90 3.94 6.41 -15.16
C PHE A 90 4.90 6.94 -16.25
N TYR A 91 6.20 6.78 -16.06
CA TYR A 91 7.22 7.13 -17.06
C TYR A 91 7.10 6.31 -18.33
N ILE A 92 6.85 4.99 -18.26
CA ILE A 92 6.62 4.16 -19.44
C ILE A 92 5.37 4.62 -20.19
N PHE A 93 4.27 4.89 -19.49
CA PHE A 93 3.05 5.41 -20.10
C PHE A 93 3.33 6.75 -20.79
N VAL A 94 3.98 7.70 -20.10
CA VAL A 94 4.39 8.98 -20.68
C VAL A 94 5.34 8.80 -21.87
N PHE A 95 6.30 7.87 -21.81
CA PHE A 95 7.26 7.61 -22.88
C PHE A 95 6.61 6.98 -24.11
N PHE A 96 5.69 6.02 -23.95
CA PHE A 96 4.88 5.50 -25.06
C PHE A 96 3.99 6.59 -25.68
N ASN A 97 3.38 7.44 -24.85
CA ASN A 97 2.62 8.60 -25.34
C ASN A 97 3.51 9.63 -26.07
N ASN A 98 4.76 9.83 -25.64
CA ASN A 98 5.72 10.74 -26.30
C ASN A 98 6.40 10.15 -27.55
N ILE A 99 6.47 8.81 -27.70
CA ILE A 99 6.94 8.16 -28.93
C ILE A 99 5.86 8.21 -30.03
N PHE A 100 4.58 8.19 -29.67
CA PHE A 100 3.49 8.30 -30.65
C PHE A 100 3.35 9.72 -31.22
N SER A 101 3.88 10.75 -30.56
CA SER A 101 3.87 12.14 -31.04
C SER A 101 4.88 12.47 -32.16
N LEU A 102 5.67 11.50 -32.65
CA LEU A 102 6.59 11.71 -33.78
C LEU A 102 6.09 11.19 -35.13
N PHE A 103 4.87 10.64 -35.20
CA PHE A 103 4.21 10.39 -36.48
C PHE A 103 2.84 11.07 -36.55
N HIS A 104 2.77 11.98 -37.52
CA HIS A 104 1.60 12.66 -38.06
C HIS A 104 1.23 14.02 -37.44
N ASN A 105 1.61 15.04 -38.20
CA ASN A 105 1.01 16.37 -38.25
C ASN A 105 -0.52 16.30 -38.14
N ASN A 106 -1.08 17.28 -37.42
CA ASN A 106 -2.51 17.59 -37.23
C ASN A 106 -3.24 16.87 -36.07
N MET A 107 -3.45 17.65 -35.00
CA MET A 107 -4.72 17.77 -34.27
C MET A 107 -5.24 16.52 -33.53
N PHE A 108 -5.02 16.44 -32.21
CA PHE A 108 -6.08 16.54 -31.17
C PHE A 108 -5.47 16.38 -29.77
N ILE A 109 -5.79 17.30 -28.86
CA ILE A 109 -5.52 17.19 -27.41
C ILE A 109 -6.71 16.48 -26.78
N LEU A 110 -6.48 15.53 -25.87
CA LEU A 110 -7.37 15.32 -24.72
C LEU A 110 -6.60 14.69 -23.54
N PHE A 111 -6.45 15.49 -22.49
CA PHE A 111 -6.30 15.00 -21.12
C PHE A 111 -7.58 14.24 -20.75
N VAL A 112 -7.46 13.04 -20.18
CA VAL A 112 -8.55 12.36 -19.49
C VAL A 112 -8.28 12.43 -17.99
N HIS A 113 -9.36 12.75 -17.26
CA HIS A 113 -9.45 13.17 -15.86
C HIS A 113 -8.73 12.27 -14.87
#